data_AF-A0A662R6I9-F1
#
_entry.id   AF-A0A662R6I9-F1
#
_cell.length_a   1.000
_cell.length_b   1.000
_cell.length_c   1.000
_cell.angle_alpha   90.00
_cell.angle_beta   90.00
_cell.angle_gamma   90.00
#
_symmetry.space_group_name_H-M   'P 1'
#
loop_
_entity.id
_entity.type
_entity.pdbx_description
1 polymer ?
#
loop_
_entity_poly.entity_id
_entity_poly.type
_entity_poly.pdbx_seq_one_letter_code
_entity_poly.pdbx_strand_id
1 'polypeptide(L)' 'FSERLARVVKNGKYGFVDKKGKIVIPLKYDNAGSFSEGLAWVEKDGKEGFVDKKGKVKWGN' A
#
# COMPACT_ATOMS: atom_id res chain seq x y z
N PHE A 1 -11.67 -0.12 6.09
CA PHE A 1 -10.38 0.36 6.62
C PHE A 1 -9.76 -0.73 7.43
N SER A 2 -8.52 -1.14 7.12
CA SER A 2 -7.73 -2.00 7.99
C SER A 2 -6.66 -1.15 8.68
N GLU A 3 -6.59 -1.21 10.01
CA GLU A 3 -5.61 -0.46 10.80
C GLU A 3 -5.55 1.07 10.49
N ARG A 4 -6.71 1.67 10.20
CA ARG A 4 -6.89 3.10 9.83
C ARG A 4 -6.41 3.50 8.43
N LEU A 5 -5.92 2.56 7.62
CA LEU A 5 -5.65 2.77 6.20
C LEU A 5 -6.60 1.94 5.32
N ALA A 6 -6.86 2.42 4.12
CA ALA A 6 -7.61 1.68 3.11
C ALA A 6 -6.82 1.67 1.82
N ARG A 7 -6.71 0.49 1.20
CA ARG A 7 -6.19 0.35 -0.15
C ARG A 7 -7.14 1.04 -1.13
N VAL A 8 -6.60 1.85 -2.02
CA VAL A 8 -7.33 2.51 -3.11
C VAL A 8 -6.65 2.23 -4.43
N VAL A 9 -7.43 2.22 -5.51
CA VAL A 9 -6.93 2.03 -6.86
C VAL A 9 -7.43 3.15 -7.77
N LYS A 10 -6.54 3.68 -8.61
CA LYS A 10 -6.87 4.65 -9.67
C LYS A 10 -5.95 4.38 -10.85
N ASN A 11 -6.52 4.30 -12.05
CA ASN A 11 -5.77 4.05 -13.28
C ASN A 11 -4.86 2.80 -13.20
N GLY A 12 -5.36 1.74 -12.56
CA GLY A 12 -4.61 0.48 -12.39
C GLY A 12 -3.47 0.53 -11.35
N LYS A 13 -3.26 1.66 -10.67
CA LYS A 13 -2.22 1.76 -9.63
C LYS A 13 -2.84 1.82 -8.23
N TYR A 14 -2.22 1.09 -7.32
CA TYR A 14 -2.65 0.95 -5.93
C TYR A 14 -1.85 1.86 -5.00
N GLY A 15 -2.54 2.39 -4.00
CA GLY A 15 -1.98 3.20 -2.91
C GLY A 15 -2.87 3.09 -1.67
N PHE A 16 -2.64 3.96 -0.67
CA PHE A 16 -3.38 3.91 0.58
C PHE A 16 -3.80 5.30 1.06
N VAL A 17 -5.05 5.38 1.55
CA VAL A 17 -5.62 6.60 2.14
C VAL A 17 -5.93 6.42 3.62
N ASP A 18 -5.93 7.52 4.36
CA ASP A 18 -6.44 7.57 5.73
C ASP A 18 -7.99 7.65 5.76
N LYS A 19 -8.56 7.68 6.97
CA LYS A 19 -10.02 7.83 7.19
C LYS A 19 -10.62 9.14 6.65
N LYS A 20 -9.78 10.15 6.37
CA LYS A 20 -10.20 11.43 5.78
C LYS A 20 -10.10 11.41 4.25
N GLY A 21 -9.69 10.29 3.65
CA GLY A 21 -9.47 10.16 2.21
C GLY A 21 -8.15 10.75 1.73
N LYS A 22 -7.26 11.18 2.64
CA LYS A 22 -5.95 11.72 2.26
C LYS A 22 -5.03 10.57 1.86
N ILE A 23 -4.36 10.71 0.71
CA ILE A 23 -3.31 9.78 0.27
C ILE A 23 -2.15 9.82 1.27
N VAL A 24 -1.92 8.68 1.93
CA VAL A 24 -0.78 8.46 2.85
C VAL A 24 0.35 7.76 2.11
N ILE A 25 0.00 6.79 1.27
CA ILE A 25 0.95 6.05 0.44
C ILE A 25 0.54 6.25 -1.03
N PRO A 26 1.40 6.80 -1.90
CA PRO A 26 1.08 7.11 -3.29
C PRO A 26 0.56 5.91 -4.08
N LEU A 27 -0.27 6.19 -5.09
CA LEU A 27 -0.79 5.20 -6.02
C LEU A 27 0.28 4.85 -7.06
N LYS A 28 1.23 3.99 -6.68
CA LYS A 28 2.40 3.64 -7.49
C LYS A 28 2.65 2.14 -7.61
N TYR A 29 1.87 1.32 -6.91
CA TYR A 29 2.00 -0.13 -6.92
C TYR A 29 1.11 -0.75 -7.98
N ASP A 30 1.55 -1.86 -8.57
CA ASP A 30 0.77 -2.64 -9.54
C ASP A 30 -0.30 -3.47 -8.84
N ASN A 31 -0.01 -3.89 -7.61
CA ASN A 31 -0.95 -4.55 -6.72
C ASN A 31 -0.63 -4.23 -5.25
N ALA A 32 -1.62 -4.38 -4.38
CA ALA A 32 -1.43 -4.18 -2.94
C ALA A 32 -2.44 -5.01 -2.13
N GLY A 33 -2.04 -5.49 -0.96
CA GLY A 33 -2.92 -6.11 0.03
C GLY A 33 -3.56 -5.09 0.98
N SER A 34 -4.45 -5.56 1.84
CA SER A 34 -4.88 -4.78 3.01
C SER A 34 -3.77 -4.76 4.07
N PHE A 35 -3.75 -3.72 4.90
CA PHE A 35 -2.86 -3.71 6.07
C PHE A 35 -3.25 -4.81 7.07
N SER A 36 -2.25 -5.47 7.64
CA SER A 36 -2.35 -6.39 8.78
C SER A 36 -1.02 -6.37 9.52
N GLU A 37 -1.05 -6.32 10.85
CA GLU A 37 0.14 -6.26 11.71
C GLU A 37 1.10 -5.12 11.35
N GLY A 38 0.55 -3.98 10.92
CA GLY A 38 1.35 -2.80 10.53
C GLY A 38 2.00 -2.86 9.15
N LEU A 39 1.82 -3.93 8.38
CA LEU A 39 2.37 -4.11 7.03
C LEU A 39 1.27 -4.36 6.00
N ALA A 40 1.54 -4.03 4.75
CA ALA A 40 0.75 -4.46 3.61
C ALA A 40 1.68 -5.02 2.53
N TRP A 41 1.34 -6.18 1.97
CA TRP A 41 2.02 -6.68 0.77
C TRP A 41 1.78 -5.74 -0.40
N VAL A 42 2.79 -5.52 -1.24
CA VAL A 42 2.73 -4.67 -2.42
C VAL A 42 3.57 -5.27 -3.54
N GLU A 43 3.13 -5.04 -4.77
CA GLU A 43 3.85 -5.39 -5.99
C GLU A 43 4.18 -4.12 -6.77
N LYS A 44 5.40 -4.04 -7.30
CA LYS A 44 5.82 -2.96 -8.21
C LYS A 44 6.85 -3.46 -9.19
N ASP A 45 6.59 -3.24 -10.48
CA ASP A 45 7.48 -3.61 -11.59
C ASP A 45 7.88 -5.11 -11.53
N GLY A 46 6.92 -5.98 -11.17
CA GLY A 46 7.13 -7.42 -11.01
C GLY A 46 7.91 -7.83 -9.76
N LYS A 47 8.17 -6.91 -8.83
CA LYS A 47 8.81 -7.18 -7.54
C LYS A 47 7.82 -7.09 -6.40
N GLU A 48 7.91 -8.03 -5.48
CA GLU A 48 7.05 -8.08 -4.30
C GLU A 48 7.78 -7.57 -3.04
N GLY A 49 7.02 -6.97 -2.12
CA GLY A 49 7.54 -6.50 -0.85
C GLY A 49 6.44 -6.14 0.14
N PHE A 50 6.84 -5.62 1.29
CA PHE A 50 5.93 -5.15 2.32
C PHE A 50 6.16 -3.67 2.59
N VAL A 51 5.09 -2.89 2.60
CA VAL A 51 5.10 -1.48 2.96
C VAL A 51 4.54 -1.30 4.38
N ASP A 52 5.19 -0.46 5.18
CA ASP A 52 4.65 -0.05 6.48
C ASP A 52 3.65 1.12 6.35
N LYS A 53 3.00 1.46 7.46
CA LYS A 53 2.02 2.58 7.52
C LYS A 53 2.62 3.95 7.20
N LYS A 54 3.95 4.09 7.20
CA LYS A 54 4.68 5.33 6.88
C LYS A 54 5.17 5.34 5.42
N GLY A 55 4.91 4.27 4.66
CA GLY A 55 5.33 4.14 3.26
C GLY A 55 6.74 3.58 3.06
N LYS A 56 7.41 3.10 4.10
CA LYS A 56 8.72 2.44 3.97
C LYS A 56 8.51 1.02 3.44
N VAL A 57 9.23 0.67 2.38
CA VAL A 57 9.11 -0.64 1.73
C VAL A 57 10.32 -1.51 2.04
N LYS A 58 10.08 -2.77 2.36
CA LYS A 58 11.07 -3.85 2.33
C LYS A 58 10.71 -4.78 1.18
N TRP A 59 11.54 -4.79 0.13
CA TRP A 59 11.39 -5.68 -1.01
C TRP A 59 11.89 -7.08 -0.66
N GLY A 60 11.35 -8.10 -1.34
CA GLY A 60 11.94 -9.44 -1.34
C GLY A 60 13.38 -9.40 -1.90
N ASN A 61 14.23 -10.27 -1.36
CA ASN A 61 15.60 -10.47 -1.86
C ASN A 61 15.59 -11.27 -3.16
#